data_AF-A0A5M9JHY0-F1
#
_entry.id   AF-A0A5M9JHY0-F1
#
_cell.length_a   1.000
_cell.length_b   1.000
_cell.length_c   1.000
_cell.angle_alpha   90.00
_cell.angle_beta   90.00
_cell.angle_gamma   90.00
#
_symmetry.space_group_name_H-M   'P 1'
#
loop_
_entity.id
_entity.type
_entity.pdbx_description
1 polymer ?
#
loop_
_entity_poly.entity_id
_entity_poly.type
_entity_poly.pdbx_seq_one_letter_code
_entity_poly.pdbx_strand_id
1 'polypeptide(L)'
;MRFGGGTGDGWVGTGREPGGCAVGGGVCEGIWGVLGGRALTNLQTFTGSLGGVTADPITNSGDHSRPYMVSGDTFPAYTDAVSRSCANQNNKCADVANDPSKASEDLSVGACQTQSSSCIAAGATATQTNFQVLTSSNAEFDFICDS
;
A
#
# COMPACT_ATOMS: atom_id res chain seq x y z
N MET A 1 45.37 -18.94 15.91
CA MET A 1 44.19 -19.77 16.25
C MET A 1 43.12 -18.78 16.74
N ARG A 2 41.89 -18.72 16.21
CA ARG A 2 40.79 -19.69 16.12
C ARG A 2 40.09 -20.01 17.48
N PHE A 3 38.86 -19.45 17.64
CA PHE A 3 37.67 -19.91 18.42
C PHE A 3 37.80 -19.99 19.96
N GLY A 4 36.76 -19.83 20.79
CA GLY A 4 35.34 -19.46 20.56
C GLY A 4 34.43 -19.78 21.78
N GLY A 5 33.19 -19.25 21.84
CA GLY A 5 32.16 -19.51 22.87
C GLY A 5 32.40 -18.79 24.22
N GLY A 6 31.43 -18.42 25.06
CA GLY A 6 29.96 -18.44 25.07
C GLY A 6 29.48 -17.58 26.26
N THR A 7 28.23 -17.49 26.73
CA THR A 7 26.88 -17.94 26.29
C THR A 7 25.88 -17.33 27.30
N GLY A 8 24.75 -16.74 26.88
CA GLY A 8 23.80 -16.14 27.84
C GLY A 8 22.64 -15.36 27.21
N ASP A 9 21.45 -15.95 27.23
CA ASP A 9 20.20 -15.40 26.71
C ASP A 9 19.71 -14.16 27.48
N GLY A 10 19.14 -13.20 26.76
CA GLY A 10 18.67 -11.92 27.29
C GLY A 10 17.44 -11.38 26.57
N TRP A 11 16.40 -12.20 26.43
CA TRP A 11 15.09 -11.75 25.93
C TRP A 11 14.41 -10.81 26.94
N VAL A 12 14.65 -9.51 26.82
CA VAL A 12 13.69 -8.47 27.24
C VAL A 12 13.94 -7.20 26.41
N GLY A 13 12.91 -6.77 25.69
CA GLY A 13 13.03 -5.73 24.66
C GLY A 13 11.69 -5.50 23.98
N THR A 14 10.68 -5.11 24.76
CA THR A 14 9.34 -4.78 24.27
C THR A 14 9.38 -3.53 23.39
N GLY A 15 9.58 -3.72 22.09
CA GLY A 15 9.63 -2.65 21.08
C GLY A 15 8.81 -3.02 19.84
N ARG A 16 7.49 -2.92 19.93
CA ARG A 16 6.58 -3.13 18.80
C ARG A 16 6.52 -1.85 17.96
N GLU A 17 7.54 -1.60 17.14
CA GLU A 17 7.59 -0.47 16.21
C GLU A 17 7.07 -0.87 14.83
N PRO A 18 5.91 -0.36 14.37
CA PRO A 18 5.39 -0.67 13.05
C PRO A 18 5.92 0.29 11.98
N GLY A 19 6.67 -0.23 11.02
CA GLY A 19 6.77 0.37 9.67
C GLY A 19 7.89 1.37 9.43
N GLY A 20 9.14 0.89 9.43
CA GLY A 20 10.23 1.55 8.70
C GLY A 20 10.56 0.79 7.42
N CYS A 21 10.53 1.45 6.26
CA CYS A 21 11.14 0.94 5.03
C CYS A 21 12.33 1.85 4.65
N ALA A 22 13.55 1.36 4.88
CA ALA A 22 14.76 2.07 4.50
C ALA A 22 14.97 1.98 2.99
N VAL A 23 14.99 3.13 2.30
CA VAL A 23 15.36 3.22 0.89
C VAL A 23 16.88 3.25 0.75
N GLY A 24 17.46 2.07 0.48
CA GLY A 24 18.88 1.89 0.16
C GLY A 24 19.07 0.54 -0.52
N GLY A 25 19.72 0.52 -1.69
CA GLY A 25 19.77 -0.66 -2.56
C GLY A 25 20.38 -1.90 -1.88
N GLY A 26 19.53 -2.90 -1.62
CA GLY A 26 19.91 -4.19 -1.05
C GLY A 26 18.68 -5.11 -1.03
N VAL A 27 18.83 -6.31 -1.60
CA VAL A 27 17.72 -7.25 -1.79
C VAL A 27 17.13 -7.74 -0.45
N CYS A 28 15.81 -7.68 -0.32
CA CYS A 28 15.06 -8.26 0.80
C CYS A 28 14.80 -9.76 0.58
N GLU A 29 15.85 -10.57 0.68
CA GLU A 29 15.79 -12.04 0.55
C GLU A 29 15.54 -12.69 1.92
N GLY A 30 14.40 -13.40 2.06
CA GLY A 30 13.90 -13.82 3.38
C GLY A 30 12.76 -14.85 3.39
N ILE A 31 12.74 -15.77 2.41
CA ILE A 31 12.05 -17.08 2.40
C ILE A 31 10.51 -17.17 2.62
N TRP A 32 9.84 -17.70 1.59
CA TRP A 32 8.45 -18.21 1.53
C TRP A 32 7.28 -17.22 1.63
N GLY A 33 7.09 -16.49 0.53
CA GLY A 33 5.81 -15.87 0.17
C GLY A 33 5.86 -14.35 0.23
N VAL A 34 5.30 -13.71 -0.80
CA VAL A 34 5.27 -12.25 -0.94
C VAL A 34 6.67 -11.64 -1.15
N LEU A 35 7.32 -12.06 -2.25
CA LEU A 35 7.87 -11.06 -3.18
C LEU A 35 6.73 -10.07 -3.47
N GLY A 36 6.69 -8.98 -2.71
CA GLY A 36 5.58 -8.04 -2.67
C GLY A 36 5.55 -7.19 -3.92
N GLY A 37 5.06 -7.75 -5.03
CA GLY A 37 4.73 -7.06 -6.28
C GLY A 37 3.57 -6.07 -6.13
N ARG A 38 3.61 -5.23 -5.10
CA ARG A 38 2.69 -4.12 -4.84
C ARG A 38 2.78 -3.04 -5.92
N ALA A 39 3.91 -2.95 -6.62
CA ALA A 39 4.24 -1.86 -7.54
C ALA A 39 3.67 -1.98 -8.99
N LEU A 40 2.94 -3.05 -9.34
CA LEU A 40 2.53 -3.30 -10.73
C LEU A 40 1.02 -3.42 -10.96
N THR A 41 0.26 -3.84 -9.95
CA THR A 41 -1.18 -4.10 -10.09
C THR A 41 -2.08 -3.30 -9.14
N ASN A 42 -1.54 -2.73 -8.05
CA ASN A 42 -2.33 -1.92 -7.11
C ASN A 42 -1.58 -0.64 -6.71
N LEU A 43 -2.07 0.52 -7.14
CA LEU A 43 -1.50 1.83 -6.81
C LEU A 43 -2.02 2.43 -5.48
N GLN A 44 -2.78 1.67 -4.68
CA GLN A 44 -3.11 2.07 -3.31
C GLN A 44 -1.99 1.72 -2.34
N THR A 45 -1.38 2.77 -1.80
CA THR A 45 -0.37 2.74 -0.75
C THR A 45 -0.98 2.67 0.65
N PHE A 46 -2.24 3.07 0.83
CA PHE A 46 -2.89 3.09 2.13
C PHE A 46 -3.26 1.70 2.64
N THR A 47 -2.82 1.36 3.84
CA THR A 47 -3.02 0.04 4.48
C THR A 47 -3.88 0.10 5.75
N GLY A 48 -4.40 1.26 6.13
CA GLY A 48 -5.29 1.38 7.28
C GLY A 48 -6.62 0.65 7.06
N SER A 49 -7.13 -0.02 8.10
CA SER A 49 -8.30 -0.88 8.03
C SER A 49 -9.20 -0.74 9.28
N LEU A 50 -9.80 0.44 9.47
CA LEU A 50 -10.70 0.66 10.60
C LEU A 50 -11.95 -0.23 10.43
N GLY A 51 -12.38 -0.91 11.49
CA GLY A 51 -13.47 -1.90 11.40
C GLY A 51 -13.17 -3.10 10.50
N GLY A 52 -11.90 -3.32 10.11
CA GLY A 52 -11.50 -4.32 9.12
C GLY A 52 -11.70 -3.89 7.66
N VAL A 53 -12.06 -2.64 7.40
CA VAL A 53 -12.38 -2.14 6.05
C VAL A 53 -11.15 -1.52 5.39
N THR A 54 -10.56 -2.20 4.40
CA THR A 54 -9.48 -1.67 3.57
C THR A 54 -9.98 -0.84 2.39
N ALA A 55 -9.14 0.06 1.88
CA ALA A 55 -9.39 0.77 0.63
C ALA A 55 -9.38 -0.18 -0.59
N ASP A 56 -10.17 0.16 -1.62
CA ASP A 56 -10.28 -0.67 -2.84
C ASP A 56 -9.03 -0.51 -3.72
N PRO A 57 -8.47 -1.60 -4.29
CA PRO A 57 -7.25 -1.51 -5.07
C PRO A 57 -7.42 -0.65 -6.34
N ILE A 58 -6.45 0.22 -6.62
CA ILE A 58 -6.37 0.96 -7.90
C ILE A 58 -5.60 0.08 -8.90
N THR A 59 -6.35 -0.52 -9.80
CA THR A 59 -5.87 -1.52 -10.79
C THR A 59 -5.85 -0.93 -12.20
N ASN A 60 -5.12 -1.56 -13.12
CA ASN A 60 -5.11 -1.11 -14.52
C ASN A 60 -6.41 -1.57 -15.20
N SER A 61 -7.13 -0.64 -15.84
CA SER A 61 -8.38 -0.93 -16.56
C SER A 61 -8.16 -1.63 -17.92
N GLY A 62 -6.96 -1.51 -18.50
CA GLY A 62 -6.67 -1.86 -19.88
C GLY A 62 -7.04 -0.78 -20.91
N ASP A 63 -7.72 0.31 -20.51
CA ASP A 63 -8.11 1.42 -21.38
C ASP A 63 -7.11 2.59 -21.26
N HIS A 64 -6.40 2.89 -22.35
CA HIS A 64 -5.43 4.00 -22.38
C HIS A 64 -6.03 5.38 -22.08
N SER A 65 -7.34 5.58 -22.30
CA SER A 65 -8.03 6.84 -21.99
C SER A 65 -8.44 6.96 -20.52
N ARG A 66 -8.61 5.84 -19.83
CA ARG A 66 -9.05 5.75 -18.42
C ARG A 66 -8.28 4.64 -17.70
N PRO A 67 -6.94 4.74 -17.56
CA PRO A 67 -6.08 3.61 -17.18
C PRO A 67 -6.27 3.13 -15.74
N TYR A 68 -6.86 3.94 -14.86
CA TYR A 68 -7.09 3.58 -13.46
C TYR A 68 -8.47 2.95 -13.28
N MET A 69 -8.57 1.86 -12.51
CA MET A 69 -9.83 1.18 -12.20
C MET A 69 -9.95 0.91 -10.70
N VAL A 70 -11.11 1.24 -10.12
CA VAL A 70 -11.45 1.05 -8.71
C VAL A 70 -12.85 0.47 -8.60
N SER A 71 -12.97 -0.76 -8.07
CA SER A 71 -14.26 -1.44 -7.89
C SER A 71 -15.15 -1.50 -9.16
N GLY A 72 -14.54 -1.47 -10.35
CA GLY A 72 -15.22 -1.46 -11.66
C GLY A 72 -15.42 -0.09 -12.29
N ASP A 73 -15.31 1.02 -11.54
CA ASP A 73 -15.27 2.36 -12.10
C ASP A 73 -13.88 2.66 -12.68
N THR A 74 -13.80 3.25 -13.88
CA THR A 74 -12.52 3.66 -14.50
C THR A 74 -12.32 5.17 -14.50
N PHE A 75 -11.07 5.64 -14.38
CA PHE A 75 -10.72 7.05 -14.22
C PHE A 75 -9.56 7.45 -15.12
N PRO A 76 -9.56 8.69 -15.67
CA PRO A 76 -8.45 9.22 -16.46
C PRO A 76 -7.26 9.66 -15.59
N ALA A 77 -7.51 10.06 -14.34
CA ALA A 77 -6.49 10.54 -13.41
C ALA A 77 -6.36 9.66 -12.16
N TYR A 78 -5.13 9.47 -11.69
CA TYR A 78 -4.81 8.71 -10.48
C TYR A 78 -5.46 9.32 -9.22
N THR A 79 -5.50 10.64 -9.13
CA THR A 79 -6.13 11.38 -8.01
C THR A 79 -7.61 11.07 -7.84
N ASP A 80 -8.33 10.89 -8.95
CA ASP A 80 -9.76 10.57 -8.95
C ASP A 80 -9.98 9.13 -8.49
N ALA A 81 -9.10 8.22 -8.92
CA ALA A 81 -9.08 6.83 -8.48
C ALA A 81 -8.76 6.70 -6.97
N VAL A 82 -7.78 7.46 -6.45
CA VAL A 82 -7.51 7.56 -5.00
C VAL A 82 -8.75 8.06 -4.27
N SER A 83 -9.34 9.16 -4.72
CA SER A 83 -10.54 9.73 -4.11
C SER A 83 -11.70 8.74 -4.10
N ARG A 84 -11.91 7.97 -5.18
CA ARG A 84 -12.92 6.91 -5.25
C ARG A 84 -12.62 5.77 -4.28
N SER A 85 -11.38 5.30 -4.23
CA SER A 85 -10.97 4.20 -3.36
C SER A 85 -11.17 4.55 -1.88
N CYS A 86 -10.73 5.74 -1.46
CA CYS A 86 -10.90 6.22 -0.09
C CYS A 86 -12.37 6.54 0.25
N ALA A 87 -13.17 7.03 -0.72
CA ALA A 87 -14.61 7.21 -0.52
C ALA A 87 -15.36 5.87 -0.36
N ASN A 88 -15.00 4.85 -1.14
CA ASN A 88 -15.54 3.51 -0.99
C ASN A 88 -15.17 2.90 0.38
N GLN A 89 -13.92 3.10 0.83
CA GLN A 89 -13.48 2.73 2.18
C GLN A 89 -14.33 3.40 3.25
N ASN A 90 -14.53 4.72 3.13
CA ASN A 90 -15.31 5.50 4.09
C ASN A 90 -16.75 5.01 4.19
N ASN A 91 -17.41 4.74 3.05
CA ASN A 91 -18.79 4.26 3.02
C ASN A 91 -18.89 2.88 3.68
N LYS A 92 -18.06 1.92 3.27
CA LYS A 92 -17.99 0.58 3.88
C LYS A 92 -17.69 0.66 5.39
N CYS A 93 -16.79 1.55 5.81
CA CYS A 93 -16.46 1.77 7.22
C CYS A 93 -17.65 2.36 7.98
N ALA A 94 -18.36 3.33 7.40
CA ALA A 94 -19.56 3.91 7.99
C ALA A 94 -20.70 2.88 8.08
N ASP A 95 -20.87 1.99 7.10
CA ASP A 95 -21.82 0.88 7.16
C ASP A 95 -21.53 -0.05 8.35
N VAL A 96 -20.25 -0.42 8.55
CA VAL A 96 -19.83 -1.25 9.71
C VAL A 96 -19.95 -0.48 11.03
N ALA A 97 -19.68 0.83 11.06
CA ALA A 97 -19.86 1.68 12.24
C ALA A 97 -21.34 1.86 12.64
N ASN A 98 -22.26 1.77 11.67
CA ASN A 98 -23.70 1.79 11.89
C ASN A 98 -24.30 0.38 12.16
N ASP A 99 -23.55 -0.70 11.98
CA ASP A 99 -24.00 -2.06 12.33
C ASP A 99 -23.86 -2.30 13.84
N PRO A 100 -24.97 -2.47 14.59
CA PRO A 100 -24.92 -2.72 16.04
C PRO A 100 -24.22 -4.03 16.41
N SER A 101 -24.01 -4.93 15.44
CA SER A 101 -23.27 -6.19 15.59
C SER A 101 -21.75 -6.02 15.46
N LYS A 102 -21.28 -4.84 15.06
CA LYS A 102 -19.88 -4.49 14.78
C LYS A 102 -19.41 -3.21 15.48
N ALA A 103 -20.33 -2.50 16.13
CA ALA A 103 -20.05 -1.34 16.96
C ALA A 103 -18.89 -1.62 17.95
N SER A 104 -17.96 -0.67 18.00
CA SER A 104 -16.79 -0.66 18.87
C SER A 104 -16.48 0.79 19.21
N GLU A 105 -15.91 1.06 20.39
CA GLU A 105 -15.61 2.42 20.84
C GLU A 105 -14.68 3.17 19.86
N ASP A 106 -13.75 2.46 19.23
CA ASP A 106 -12.83 2.98 18.21
C ASP A 106 -13.47 3.13 16.81
N LEU A 107 -14.67 2.57 16.60
CA LEU A 107 -15.35 2.50 15.31
C LEU A 107 -16.53 3.48 15.25
N SER A 108 -16.25 4.69 14.79
CA SER A 108 -17.22 5.75 14.56
C SER A 108 -17.13 6.26 13.12
N VAL A 109 -18.24 6.78 12.57
CA VAL A 109 -18.26 7.47 11.27
C VAL A 109 -17.24 8.62 11.23
N GLY A 110 -17.00 9.31 12.35
CA GLY A 110 -15.95 10.34 12.44
C GLY A 110 -14.52 9.78 12.34
N ALA A 111 -14.29 8.58 12.88
CA ALA A 111 -13.03 7.87 12.75
C ALA A 111 -12.83 7.31 11.33
N CYS A 112 -13.91 6.83 10.68
CA CYS A 112 -13.91 6.46 9.25
C CYS A 112 -13.54 7.65 8.36
N GLN A 113 -14.09 8.84 8.63
CA GLN A 113 -13.80 10.05 7.84
C GLN A 113 -12.37 10.59 8.09
N THR A 114 -11.86 10.42 9.31
CA THR A 114 -10.45 10.65 9.63
C THR A 114 -9.55 9.69 8.83
N GLN A 115 -9.88 8.40 8.80
CA GLN A 115 -9.18 7.40 8.00
C GLN A 115 -9.23 7.72 6.50
N SER A 116 -10.37 8.14 5.96
CA SER A 116 -10.51 8.57 4.56
C SER A 116 -9.57 9.72 4.22
N SER A 117 -9.40 10.68 5.13
CA SER A 117 -8.48 11.81 4.98
C SER A 117 -7.02 11.34 4.95
N SER A 118 -6.64 10.39 5.81
CA SER A 118 -5.32 9.74 5.78
C SER A 118 -5.10 8.89 4.53
N CYS A 119 -6.14 8.23 4.01
CA CYS A 119 -6.10 7.47 2.77
C CYS A 119 -5.80 8.38 1.56
N ILE A 120 -6.50 9.51 1.44
CA ILE A 120 -6.27 10.50 0.39
C ILE A 120 -4.85 11.09 0.50
N ALA A 121 -4.40 11.41 1.71
CA ALA A 121 -3.03 11.91 1.94
C ALA A 121 -1.95 10.87 1.55
N ALA A 122 -2.13 9.60 1.93
CA ALA A 122 -1.21 8.52 1.57
C ALA A 122 -1.14 8.28 0.04
N GLY A 123 -2.29 8.36 -0.64
CA GLY A 123 -2.36 8.34 -2.10
C GLY A 123 -1.68 9.55 -2.75
N ALA A 124 -1.85 10.76 -2.20
CA ALA A 124 -1.17 11.96 -2.68
C ALA A 124 0.37 11.89 -2.52
N THR A 125 0.86 11.16 -1.51
CA THR A 125 2.31 10.89 -1.32
C THR A 125 2.84 9.68 -2.10
N ALA A 126 2.00 9.00 -2.90
CA ALA A 126 2.44 7.82 -3.64
C ALA A 126 3.46 8.18 -4.73
N THR A 127 4.63 7.53 -4.69
CA THR A 127 5.67 7.69 -5.71
C THR A 127 5.35 6.95 -7.01
N GLN A 128 4.53 5.89 -6.94
CA GLN A 128 4.04 5.15 -8.10
C GLN A 128 2.57 5.50 -8.35
N THR A 129 2.34 6.42 -9.29
CA THR A 129 1.00 6.90 -9.67
C THR A 129 0.54 6.39 -11.03
N ASN A 130 1.40 5.69 -11.76
CA ASN A 130 1.10 5.08 -13.06
C ASN A 130 1.38 3.58 -13.03
N PHE A 131 0.71 2.78 -13.85
CA PHE A 131 1.09 1.38 -14.03
C PHE A 131 2.34 1.35 -14.90
N GLN A 132 3.49 1.01 -14.30
CA GLN A 132 4.66 0.64 -15.09
C GLN A 132 4.29 -0.62 -15.87
N VAL A 133 3.99 -0.46 -17.16
CA VAL A 133 4.02 -1.58 -18.07
C VAL A 133 5.44 -2.09 -18.01
N LEU A 134 5.64 -3.29 -17.46
CA LEU A 134 6.87 -4.03 -17.67
C LEU A 134 6.90 -4.48 -19.14
N THR A 135 7.07 -3.52 -20.05
CA THR A 135 7.94 -3.76 -21.19
C THR A 135 9.22 -4.24 -20.54
N SER A 136 9.62 -5.47 -20.82
CA SER A 136 10.96 -5.88 -20.43
C SER A 136 11.90 -5.00 -21.24
N SER A 137 12.38 -3.94 -20.61
CA SER A 137 13.39 -3.07 -21.18
C SER A 137 14.76 -3.71 -20.92
N ASN A 138 14.90 -4.98 -21.34
CA ASN A 138 16.17 -5.63 -21.56
C ASN A 138 16.85 -5.10 -22.84
N ALA A 139 16.71 -3.79 -23.10
CA ALA A 139 17.17 -3.06 -24.28
C ALA A 139 17.29 -1.52 -24.13
N GLU A 140 17.19 -0.89 -22.95
CA GLU A 140 17.31 0.60 -22.83
C GLU A 140 18.36 1.15 -21.85
N PHE A 141 19.27 0.31 -21.35
CA PHE A 141 20.52 0.78 -20.70
C PHE A 141 21.61 1.20 -21.71
N ASP A 142 21.24 1.56 -22.94
CA ASP A 142 22.17 1.97 -24.01
C ASP A 142 22.49 3.47 -24.01
N PHE A 143 21.69 4.32 -23.33
CA PHE A 143 21.78 5.78 -23.50
C PHE A 143 22.68 6.52 -22.49
N ILE A 144 23.09 5.92 -21.36
CA ILE A 144 23.92 6.60 -20.33
C ILE A 144 25.08 5.70 -19.88
N CYS A 145 25.93 5.28 -20.83
CA CYS A 145 27.25 4.70 -20.54
C CYS A 145 28.31 4.97 -21.64
N ASP A 146 28.17 6.05 -22.42
CA ASP A 146 29.18 6.52 -23.39
C ASP A 146 29.69 7.93 -23.04
N SER A 147 30.85 7.97 -22.36
CA SER A 147 31.87 9.07 -22.28
C SER A 147 32.64 9.00 -20.95
#